data_AF-A0A523TA48-F1
#
_entry.id   AF-A0A523TA48-F1
#
_cell.length_a   1.000
_cell.length_b   1.000
_cell.length_c   1.000
_cell.angle_alpha   90.00
_cell.angle_beta   90.00
_cell.angle_gamma   90.00
#
_symmetry.space_group_name_H-M   'P 1'
#
loop_
_entity.id
_entity.type
_entity.pdbx_description
1 polymer ?
#
loop_
_entity_poly.entity_id
_entity_poly.type
_entity_poly.pdbx_seq_one_letter_code
_entity_poly.pdbx_strand_id
1 'polypeptide(L)' 'MPHHSKRKKRRSHYSKGELNLLIDSLLHPLFDRSISFMIADTILHGLVEQNPPETVVKFIRYNLPKIIGEIIGRAR' A
#
# COMPACT_ATOMS: atom_id res chain seq x y z
N MET A 1 -4.85 24.43 -39.20
CA MET A 1 -5.77 24.13 -38.07
C MET A 1 -5.13 23.04 -37.22
N PRO A 2 -5.00 23.20 -35.89
CA PRO A 2 -4.11 22.37 -35.07
C PRO A 2 -4.69 20.97 -34.85
N HIS A 3 -3.82 19.98 -34.97
CA HIS A 3 -4.11 18.57 -34.79
C HIS A 3 -4.27 18.27 -33.28
N HIS A 4 -5.50 18.07 -32.80
CA HIS A 4 -5.76 17.63 -31.43
C HIS A 4 -5.32 16.16 -31.28
N SER A 5 -4.09 15.95 -30.82
CA SER A 5 -3.58 14.64 -30.42
C SER A 5 -4.44 14.08 -29.29
N LYS A 6 -5.29 13.09 -29.61
CA LYS A 6 -6.08 12.34 -28.63
C LYS A 6 -5.13 11.62 -27.68
N ARG A 7 -4.88 12.21 -26.51
CA ARG A 7 -4.15 11.58 -25.39
C ARG A 7 -4.95 10.36 -24.97
N LYS A 8 -4.56 9.16 -25.43
CA LYS A 8 -5.12 7.88 -25.00
C LYS A 8 -4.96 7.77 -23.48
N LYS A 9 -6.02 8.06 -22.72
CA LYS A 9 -6.11 7.66 -21.31
C LYS A 9 -5.98 6.14 -21.30
N ARG A 10 -4.85 5.63 -20.78
CA ARG A 10 -4.70 4.22 -20.44
C ARG A 10 -5.89 3.88 -19.53
N ARG A 11 -6.84 3.09 -20.05
CA ARG A 11 -7.94 2.57 -19.24
C ARG A 11 -7.28 1.65 -18.23
N SER A 12 -7.23 2.06 -16.97
CA SER A 12 -6.89 1.14 -15.89
C SER A 12 -7.92 0.02 -15.95
N HIS A 13 -7.49 -1.23 -16.07
CA HIS A 13 -8.39 -2.38 -16.09
C HIS A 13 -9.11 -2.57 -14.75
N TYR A 14 -8.61 -1.93 -13.69
CA TYR A 14 -9.16 -1.96 -12.34
C TYR A 14 -9.39 -0.53 -11.82
N SER A 15 -10.49 -0.34 -11.11
CA SER A 15 -10.75 0.85 -10.28
C SER A 15 -9.83 0.87 -9.06
N LYS A 16 -9.68 2.04 -8.43
CA LYS A 16 -8.90 2.17 -7.18
C LYS A 16 -9.43 1.24 -6.09
N GLY A 17 -10.76 1.11 -5.96
CA GLY A 17 -11.38 0.21 -4.98
C GLY A 17 -11.10 -1.27 -5.25
N GLU A 18 -11.10 -1.69 -6.53
CA GLU A 18 -10.75 -3.07 -6.90
C GLU A 18 -9.28 -3.38 -6.63
N LEU A 19 -8.38 -2.41 -6.86
CA LEU A 19 -6.96 -2.56 -6.51
C LEU A 19 -6.76 -2.65 -5.00
N ASN A 20 -7.43 -1.81 -4.21
CA ASN A 20 -7.38 -1.87 -2.75
C ASN A 20 -7.90 -3.21 -2.24
N LEU A 21 -9.04 -3.68 -2.75
CA LEU A 21 -9.60 -4.99 -2.39
C LEU A 21 -8.66 -6.14 -2.74
N LEU A 22 -7.98 -6.05 -3.89
CA LEU A 22 -6.99 -7.04 -4.31
C LEU A 22 -5.78 -7.06 -3.36
N ILE A 23 -5.26 -5.89 -2.98
CA ILE A 23 -4.16 -5.74 -2.03
C ILE A 23 -4.55 -6.36 -0.68
N ASP A 24 -5.71 -5.99 -0.14
CA ASP A 24 -6.22 -6.51 1.14
C ASP A 24 -6.35 -8.04 1.10
N SER A 25 -6.96 -8.57 0.03
CA SER A 25 -7.19 -10.01 -0.12
C SER A 25 -5.90 -10.83 -0.23
N LEU A 26 -4.85 -10.25 -0.82
CA LEU A 26 -3.56 -10.91 -0.99
C LEU A 26 -2.69 -10.84 0.27
N LEU A 27 -2.71 -9.70 0.97
CA LEU A 27 -1.73 -9.42 2.03
C LEU A 27 -2.26 -9.67 3.44
N HIS A 28 -3.55 -9.44 3.72
CA HIS A 28 -4.12 -9.70 5.04
C HIS A 28 -3.83 -11.12 5.57
N PRO A 29 -3.97 -12.20 4.78
CA PRO A 29 -3.68 -13.56 5.28
C PRO A 29 -2.20 -13.79 5.63
N LEU A 30 -1.30 -12.91 5.18
CA LEU A 30 0.15 -13.03 5.37
C LEU A 30 0.68 -12.20 6.54
N PHE A 31 -0.17 -11.36 7.16
CA PHE A 31 0.23 -10.49 8.25
C PHE A 31 0.76 -11.26 9.47
N ASP A 32 0.23 -12.46 9.73
CA ASP A 32 0.70 -13.30 10.83
C ASP A 32 2.06 -13.96 10.55
N ARG A 33 2.50 -13.99 9.28
CA ARG A 33 3.77 -14.62 8.88
C ARG A 33 4.96 -13.68 9.00
N SER A 34 4.78 -12.41 8.67
CA SER A 34 5.86 -11.42 8.73
C SER A 34 5.33 -9.99 8.70
N ILE A 35 5.95 -9.14 9.52
CA ILE A 35 5.77 -7.69 9.51
C ILE A 35 6.03 -7.08 8.13
N SER A 36 6.90 -7.70 7.32
CA SER A 36 7.18 -7.24 5.95
C SER A 36 5.93 -7.18 5.07
N PHE A 37 4.93 -8.05 5.29
CA PHE A 37 3.68 -8.03 4.53
C PHE A 37 2.77 -6.86 4.90
N MET A 38 2.75 -6.43 6.17
CA MET A 38 2.01 -5.24 6.60
C MET A 38 2.64 -3.95 6.06
N ILE A 39 3.98 -3.91 6.00
CA ILE A 39 4.70 -2.80 5.37
C ILE A 39 4.38 -2.72 3.88
N ALA A 40 4.44 -3.87 3.19
CA ALA A 40 4.11 -3.95 1.76
C ALA A 40 2.67 -3.50 1.49
N ASP A 41 1.72 -3.93 2.32
CA ASP A 41 0.31 -3.53 2.24
C ASP A 41 0.14 -2.01 2.31
N THR A 42 0.73 -1.38 3.31
CA THR A 42 0.64 0.07 3.48
C THR A 42 1.27 0.83 2.29
N ILE A 43 2.39 0.34 1.74
CA ILE A 43 3.02 0.95 0.57
C ILE A 43 2.13 0.81 -0.67
N LEU A 44 1.56 -0.37 -0.91
CA LEU A 44 0.71 -0.61 -2.09
C LEU A 44 -0.58 0.22 -2.03
N HIS A 45 -1.22 0.31 -0.86
CA HIS A 45 -2.38 1.19 -0.66
C HIS A 45 -2.02 2.65 -0.94
N GLY A 46 -0.87 3.14 -0.45
CA GLY A 46 -0.44 4.51 -0.71
C GLY A 46 -0.17 4.81 -2.18
N LEU A 47 0.35 3.84 -2.93
CA LEU A 47 0.56 3.97 -4.37
C LEU A 47 -0.77 4.02 -5.15
N VAL A 48 -1.78 3.28 -4.71
CA VAL A 48 -3.11 3.26 -5.34
C VAL A 48 -3.94 4.49 -4.98
N GLU A 49 -3.98 4.85 -3.71
CA GLU A 49 -4.72 6.02 -3.23
C GLU A 49 -4.12 7.32 -3.78
N GLN A 50 -2.80 7.37 -3.99
CA GLN A 50 -2.03 8.57 -4.30
C GLN A 50 -2.20 9.65 -3.24
N ASN A 51 -2.39 9.24 -1.97
CA ASN A 51 -2.47 10.11 -0.80
C ASN A 51 -1.32 9.80 0.18
N PRO A 52 -0.10 10.32 -0.09
CA PRO A 52 1.08 10.03 0.72
C PRO A 52 0.92 10.39 2.22
N PRO A 53 0.32 11.53 2.61
CA PRO A 53 0.15 11.88 4.02
C PRO A 53 -0.63 10.82 4.83
N GLU A 54 -1.75 10.35 4.30
CA GLU A 54 -2.59 9.37 4.99
C GLU A 54 -1.90 8.00 5.10
N THR A 55 -1.16 7.63 4.06
CA THR A 55 -0.33 6.42 4.04
C THR A 55 0.73 6.44 5.14
N VAL A 56 1.43 7.57 5.28
CA VAL A 56 2.48 7.75 6.30
C VAL A 56 1.88 7.66 7.71
N VAL A 57 0.69 8.23 7.94
CA VAL A 57 0.00 8.12 9.24
C VAL A 57 -0.37 6.65 9.53
N LYS A 58 -0.92 5.92 8.56
CA LYS A 58 -1.22 4.48 8.71
C LYS A 58 0.05 3.68 9.01
N PHE A 59 1.15 3.96 8.30
CA PHE A 59 2.44 3.32 8.54
C PHE A 59 2.94 3.55 9.97
N ILE A 60 2.97 4.80 10.42
CA ILE A 60 3.43 5.15 11.78
C ILE A 60 2.54 4.50 12.84
N ARG A 61 1.22 4.48 12.64
CA ARG A 61 0.29 3.95 13.63
C ARG A 61 0.35 2.42 13.76
N TYR A 62 0.48 1.70 12.64
CA TYR A 62 0.30 0.26 12.61
C TYR A 62 1.59 -0.54 12.42
N ASN A 63 2.53 -0.03 11.63
CA ASN A 63 3.77 -0.74 11.32
C ASN A 63 4.90 -0.37 12.30
N LEU A 64 5.04 0.91 12.67
CA LEU A 64 6.17 1.37 13.48
C LEU A 64 6.25 0.68 14.87
N PRO A 65 5.17 0.50 15.65
CA PRO A 65 5.25 -0.18 16.93
C PRO A 65 5.67 -1.66 16.79
N LYS A 66 5.21 -2.32 15.71
CA LYS A 66 5.52 -3.72 15.43
C LYS A 66 6.98 -3.90 15.03
N ILE A 67 7.50 -3.01 14.18
CA ILE A 67 8.92 -2.98 13.79
C ILE A 67 9.80 -2.76 15.02
N ILE A 68 9.45 -1.81 15.88
CA ILE A 68 10.19 -1.55 17.13
C ILE A 68 10.15 -2.79 18.03
N GLY A 69 8.99 -3.43 18.17
CA GLY A 69 8.83 -4.66 18.93
C GLY A 69 9.71 -5.80 18.40
N GLU A 70 9.81 -5.96 17.08
CA GLU A 70 10.67 -6.97 16.46
C GLU A 70 12.16 -6.66 16.61
N ILE A 71 12.57 -5.40 16.48
CA ILE A 71 13.96 -4.97 16.69
C ILE A 71 14.38 -5.18 18.16
N ILE A 72 13.55 -4.75 19.11
CA ILE A 72 13.82 -4.91 20.54
C ILE A 72 13.76 -6.40 20.93
N GLY A 73 12.81 -7.15 20.38
CA GLY A 73 12.65 -8.59 20.63
C GLY A 73 13.79 -9.44 20.09
N ARG A 74 14.40 -9.04 18.95
CA ARG A 74 15.61 -9.67 18.40
C ARG A 74 16.91 -9.26 19.10
N ALA A 75 16.88 -8.21 19.94
CA ALA A 75 18.04 -7.73 20.69
C ALA A 75 18.22 -8.42 22.05
N ARG A 76 17.39 -9.41 22.39
CA ARG A 76 17.58 -10.36 23.50
C ARG A 76 17.99 -11.72 22.97
#